data_AF-A0A1N6P493-F1
#
_entry.id   AF-A0A1N6P493-F1
#
_cell.length_a   1.000
_cell.length_b   1.000
_cell.length_c   1.000
_cell.angle_alpha   90.00
_cell.angle_beta   90.00
_cell.angle_gamma   90.00
#
_symmetry.space_group_name_H-M   'P 1'
#
loop_
_entity.id
_entity.type
_entity.pdbx_description
1 polymer ?
#
loop_
_entity_poly.entity_id
_entity_poly.type
_entity_poly.pdbx_seq_one_letter_code
_entity_poly.pdbx_strand_id
1 'polypeptide(L)'
;MEISGNAFSSGLSGIQAGQRRVEQAAGEIASNTLPTQAPAEAPPARQVEPSPQSQASTQADMAESLVGLMQGRNEVQASARVVETADEVLGTLIDTRA
;
A
#
# COMPACT_ATOMS: atom_id res chain seq x y z
N MET A 1 26.71 13.80 -12.89
CA MET A 1 26.33 12.40 -12.60
C MET A 1 25.77 12.21 -11.19
N GLU A 2 26.01 13.12 -10.24
CA GLU A 2 25.45 13.00 -8.87
C GLU A 2 23.92 13.10 -8.81
N ILE A 3 23.29 13.83 -9.74
CA ILE A 3 21.83 14.00 -9.76
C ILE A 3 21.11 12.70 -10.18
N SER A 4 21.58 11.96 -11.18
CA SER A 4 20.97 10.66 -11.53
C SER A 4 21.17 9.62 -10.42
N GLY A 5 22.33 9.62 -9.75
CA GLY A 5 22.59 8.73 -8.62
C GLY A 5 21.72 9.03 -7.39
N ASN A 6 21.42 10.31 -7.13
CA ASN A 6 20.52 10.70 -6.04
C ASN A 6 19.04 10.44 -6.37
N ALA A 7 18.63 10.57 -7.63
CA ALA A 7 17.27 10.32 -8.07
C ALA A 7 16.95 8.83 -8.05
N PHE A 8 17.88 7.99 -8.53
CA PHE A 8 17.76 6.54 -8.48
C PHE A 8 17.63 6.02 -7.04
N SER A 9 18.48 6.49 -6.12
CA SER A 9 18.43 6.06 -4.72
C SER A 9 17.18 6.55 -3.98
N SER A 10 16.71 7.77 -4.29
CA SER A 10 15.45 8.31 -3.78
C SER A 10 14.25 7.52 -4.30
N GLY A 11 14.25 7.16 -5.59
CA GLY A 11 13.24 6.30 -6.19
C GLY A 11 13.23 4.91 -5.56
N LEU A 12 14.38 4.27 -5.39
CA LEU A 12 14.47 2.97 -4.72
C LEU A 12 13.94 3.03 -3.27
N SER A 13 14.28 4.08 -2.54
CA SER A 13 13.81 4.29 -1.17
C SER A 13 12.29 4.47 -1.10
N GLY A 14 11.72 5.21 -2.06
CA GLY A 14 10.27 5.40 -2.19
C GLY A 14 9.54 4.11 -2.57
N ILE A 15 10.11 3.29 -3.45
CA ILE A 15 9.58 1.95 -3.78
C ILE A 15 9.53 1.08 -2.52
N GLN A 16 10.62 1.04 -1.74
CA GLN A 16 10.66 0.26 -0.51
C GLN A 16 9.66 0.77 0.55
N ALA A 17 9.51 2.09 0.68
CA ALA A 17 8.53 2.68 1.59
C ALA A 17 7.09 2.38 1.17
N GLY A 18 6.78 2.53 -0.13
CA GLY A 18 5.47 2.23 -0.68
C GLY A 18 5.13 0.75 -0.61
N GLN A 19 6.09 -0.15 -0.84
CA GLN A 19 5.92 -1.61 -0.66
C GLN A 19 5.49 -1.96 0.76
N ARG A 20 6.18 -1.43 1.78
CA ARG A 20 5.79 -1.66 3.19
C ARG A 20 4.39 -1.16 3.50
N ARG A 21 4.00 0.00 2.96
CA ARG A 21 2.63 0.53 3.15
C ARG A 21 1.57 -0.33 2.46
N VAL A 22 1.86 -0.81 1.25
CA VAL A 22 0.98 -1.73 0.52
C VAL A 22 0.80 -3.04 1.29
N GLU A 23 1.88 -3.62 1.81
CA GLU A 23 1.83 -4.85 2.61
C GLU A 23 1.00 -4.68 3.89
N GLN A 24 1.19 -3.59 4.62
CA GLN A 24 0.40 -3.30 5.82
C GLN A 24 -1.09 -3.17 5.49
N ALA A 25 -1.42 -2.32 4.51
CA ALA A 25 -2.80 -2.08 4.10
C ALA A 25 -3.48 -3.35 3.56
N ALA A 26 -2.75 -4.17 2.79
CA ALA A 26 -3.24 -5.46 2.32
C ALA A 26 -3.54 -6.42 3.49
N GLY A 27 -2.70 -6.43 4.53
CA GLY A 27 -2.92 -7.22 5.74
C GLY A 27 -4.17 -6.80 6.53
N GLU A 28 -4.41 -5.51 6.64
CA GLU A 28 -5.62 -4.96 7.28
C GLU A 28 -6.89 -5.30 6.48
N ILE A 29 -6.86 -5.15 5.16
CA ILE A 29 -7.97 -5.55 4.27
C ILE A 29 -8.23 -7.06 4.38
N ALA A 30 -7.19 -7.88 4.33
CA ALA A 30 -7.33 -9.33 4.49
C ALA A 30 -7.97 -9.66 5.84
N SER A 31 -7.50 -9.06 6.93
CA SER A 31 -8.03 -9.29 8.28
C SER A 31 -9.50 -8.87 8.41
N ASN A 32 -9.91 -7.78 7.75
CA ASN A 32 -11.29 -7.29 7.76
C ASN A 32 -12.22 -8.02 6.79
N THR A 33 -11.69 -8.74 5.79
CA THR A 33 -12.48 -9.54 4.83
C THR A 33 -12.69 -10.98 5.29
N LEU A 34 -11.90 -11.48 6.25
CA LEU A 34 -12.23 -12.74 6.91
C LEU A 34 -13.48 -12.52 7.79
N PRO A 35 -14.58 -13.26 7.57
CA PRO A 35 -15.67 -13.25 8.51
C PRO A 35 -15.13 -13.73 9.85
N THR A 36 -15.28 -12.93 10.90
CA THR A 36 -15.10 -13.36 12.29
C THR A 36 -16.02 -14.54 12.55
N GLN A 37 -15.58 -15.76 12.26
CA GLN A 37 -16.21 -16.98 12.74
C GLN A 37 -15.97 -17.00 14.25
N ALA A 38 -16.97 -16.51 14.99
CA ALA A 38 -17.06 -16.72 16.42
C ALA A 38 -16.87 -18.22 16.71
N PRO A 39 -16.02 -18.61 17.68
CA PRO A 39 -15.92 -20.00 18.11
C PRO A 39 -17.32 -20.49 18.51
N ALA A 40 -17.81 -21.48 17.78
CA ALA A 40 -19.08 -22.11 18.03
C ALA A 40 -18.96 -23.07 19.22
N GLU A 41 -19.19 -22.60 20.45
CA GLU A 41 -19.42 -23.46 21.62
C GLU A 41 -20.42 -22.80 22.61
N ALA A 42 -21.73 -22.90 22.28
CA ALA A 42 -22.97 -22.92 23.12
C ALA A 42 -23.31 -21.76 24.12
N PRO A 43 -24.58 -21.55 24.60
CA PRO A 43 -25.95 -21.90 24.14
C PRO A 43 -26.79 -20.66 23.65
N PRO A 44 -28.06 -20.79 23.20
CA PRO A 44 -28.76 -19.75 22.45
C PRO A 44 -29.45 -18.72 23.36
N ALA A 45 -28.86 -17.54 23.54
CA ALA A 45 -29.60 -16.36 23.95
C ALA A 45 -28.85 -15.10 23.50
N ARG A 46 -29.48 -14.31 22.63
CA ARG A 46 -29.01 -13.04 22.06
C ARG A 46 -27.86 -13.19 21.06
N GLN A 47 -28.24 -13.58 19.86
CA GLN A 47 -27.61 -13.03 18.66
C GLN A 47 -27.71 -11.50 18.79
N VAL A 48 -26.62 -10.86 19.20
CA VAL A 48 -26.44 -9.42 19.06
C VAL A 48 -26.47 -9.16 17.56
N GLU A 49 -27.60 -8.71 17.03
CA GLU A 49 -27.64 -8.06 15.73
C GLU A 49 -26.52 -7.01 15.74
N PRO A 50 -25.61 -7.02 14.76
CA PRO A 50 -24.57 -6.01 14.67
C PRO A 50 -25.27 -4.65 14.60
N SER A 51 -25.14 -3.87 15.67
CA SER A 51 -25.72 -2.54 15.74
C SER A 51 -25.17 -1.71 14.57
N PRO A 52 -25.99 -0.83 13.95
CA PRO A 52 -25.60 -0.10 12.74
C PRO A 52 -24.30 0.71 12.90
N GLN A 53 -23.97 1.08 14.14
CA GLN A 53 -22.73 1.77 14.49
C GLN A 53 -21.49 0.89 14.36
N SER A 54 -21.58 -0.41 14.67
CA SER A 54 -20.49 -1.38 14.54
C SER A 54 -20.19 -1.70 13.06
N GLN A 55 -21.23 -1.74 12.23
CA GLN A 55 -21.09 -1.93 10.77
C GLN A 55 -20.52 -0.70 10.07
N ALA A 56 -20.85 0.50 10.56
CA ALA A 56 -20.29 1.75 10.06
C ALA A 56 -18.79 1.88 10.37
N SER A 57 -18.35 1.47 11.58
CA SER A 57 -16.93 1.44 11.94
C SER A 57 -16.13 0.48 11.05
N THR A 58 -16.59 -0.77 10.87
CA THR A 58 -15.88 -1.73 10.01
C THR A 58 -15.76 -1.28 8.55
N GLN A 59 -16.80 -0.60 8.02
CA GLN A 59 -16.73 -0.01 6.67
C GLN A 59 -15.73 1.17 6.61
N ALA A 60 -15.67 2.00 7.64
CA ALA A 60 -14.71 3.11 7.70
C ALA A 60 -13.27 2.58 7.78
N ASP A 61 -13.01 1.57 8.61
CA ASP A 61 -11.69 0.94 8.72
C ASP A 61 -11.26 0.30 7.39
N MET A 62 -12.17 -0.39 6.70
CA MET A 62 -11.91 -0.96 5.37
C MET A 62 -11.61 0.13 4.33
N ALA A 63 -12.38 1.21 4.33
CA ALA A 63 -12.16 2.33 3.41
C ALA A 63 -10.78 2.98 3.64
N GLU A 64 -10.39 3.17 4.90
CA GLU A 64 -9.07 3.69 5.28
C GLU A 64 -7.94 2.77 4.76
N SER A 65 -8.04 1.45 5.00
CA SER A 65 -7.03 0.51 4.50
C SER A 65 -6.96 0.49 2.97
N LEU A 66 -8.08 0.60 2.25
CA LEU A 66 -8.08 0.70 0.78
C LEU A 66 -7.41 1.99 0.29
N VAL A 67 -7.64 3.11 0.97
CA VAL A 67 -6.97 4.38 0.66
C VAL A 67 -5.47 4.26 0.93
N GLY A 68 -5.06 3.67 2.05
CA GLY A 68 -3.66 3.40 2.37
C GLY A 68 -2.97 2.52 1.32
N LEU A 69 -3.66 1.48 0.84
CA LEU A 69 -3.19 0.61 -0.24
C LEU A 69 -2.97 1.41 -1.53
N MET A 70 -3.96 2.23 -1.92
CA MET A 70 -3.89 3.07 -3.12
C MET A 70 -2.77 4.11 -3.02
N GLN A 71 -2.58 4.71 -1.85
CA GLN A 71 -1.50 5.66 -1.61
C GLN A 71 -0.12 4.99 -1.74
N GLY A 72 0.06 3.82 -1.15
CA GLY A 72 1.30 3.04 -1.26
C GLY A 72 1.57 2.63 -2.73
N ARG A 73 0.55 2.18 -3.45
CA ARG A 73 0.65 1.88 -4.89
C ARG A 73 1.10 3.11 -5.70
N ASN A 74 0.50 4.27 -5.45
CA ASN A 74 0.84 5.50 -6.16
C ASN A 74 2.29 5.93 -5.85
N GLU A 75 2.72 5.82 -4.59
CA GLU A 75 4.11 6.11 -4.20
C GLU A 75 5.10 5.22 -4.96
N VAL A 76 4.86 3.91 -4.99
CA VAL A 76 5.70 2.98 -5.78
C VAL A 76 5.71 3.36 -7.26
N GLN A 77 4.56 3.67 -7.85
CA GLN A 77 4.47 4.06 -9.27
C GLN A 77 5.21 5.37 -9.56
N ALA A 78 5.08 6.37 -8.71
CA ALA A 78 5.78 7.64 -8.85
C ALA A 78 7.30 7.43 -8.74
N SER A 79 7.74 6.67 -7.74
CA SER A 79 9.15 6.34 -7.55
C SER A 79 9.73 5.50 -8.69
N ALA A 80 8.94 4.59 -9.29
CA ALA A 80 9.36 3.83 -10.46
C ALA A 80 9.63 4.75 -11.67
N ARG A 81 8.78 5.76 -11.89
CA ARG A 81 9.02 6.77 -12.95
C ARG A 81 10.29 7.59 -12.69
N VAL A 82 10.60 7.91 -11.44
CA VAL A 82 11.85 8.60 -11.09
C VAL A 82 13.07 7.73 -11.43
N VAL A 83 13.00 6.42 -11.14
CA VAL A 83 14.07 5.47 -11.50
C VAL A 83 14.22 5.36 -13.01
N GLU A 84 13.12 5.22 -13.75
CA GLU A 84 13.12 5.14 -15.22
C GLU A 84 13.72 6.40 -15.86
N THR A 85 13.27 7.58 -15.44
CA THR A 85 13.83 8.85 -15.95
C THR A 85 15.30 9.04 -15.58
N ALA A 86 15.74 8.56 -14.41
CA ALA A 86 17.15 8.59 -14.03
C ALA A 86 18.00 7.69 -14.95
N ASP A 87 17.47 6.52 -15.37
CA ASP A 87 18.12 5.60 -16.31
C ASP A 87 18.18 6.18 -17.72
N GLU A 88 17.09 6.76 -18.22
CA GLU A 88 17.06 7.45 -19.52
C GLU A 88 18.07 8.62 -19.58
N VAL A 89 18.14 9.43 -18.53
CA VAL A 89 19.13 10.53 -18.44
C VAL A 89 20.56 9.98 -18.40
N LEU A 90 20.79 8.84 -17.73
CA LEU A 90 22.11 8.20 -17.73
C LEU A 90 22.46 7.66 -19.12
N GLY A 91 21.53 7.00 -19.80
CA GLY A 91 21.70 6.47 -21.16
C GLY A 91 22.03 7.58 -22.16
N THR A 92 21.29 8.69 -22.15
CA THR A 92 21.55 9.85 -23.01
C THR A 92 22.90 10.53 -22.73
N LEU A 93 23.37 10.52 -21.48
CA LEU A 93 24.71 11.02 -21.11
C LEU A 93 25.85 10.09 -21.57
N ILE A 94 25.61 8.79 -21.72
CA ILE A 94 26.58 7.85 -22.29
C ILE A 94 26.66 8.05 -23.80
N ASP A 95 25.51 8.13 -24.47
CA ASP A 95 25.41 8.24 -25.93
C ASP A 95 26.01 9.56 -26.46
N THR A 96 25.94 10.64 -25.67
CA THR A 96 26.58 11.92 -26.01
C THR A 96 28.09 11.98 -25.78
N ARG A 97 28.67 10.99 -25.09
CA ARG A 97 30.12 10.91 -24.83
C ARG A 97 30.84 9.87 -25.70
N ALA A 98 30.11 9.01 -26.41
CA ALA A 98 30.64 8.03 -27.36
C ALA A 98 30.92 8.69 -28.72
#